data_AF-A0A9P4HQX6-F1
#
_entry.id   AF-A0A9P4HQX6-F1
#
_cell.length_a   1.000
_cell.length_b   1.000
_cell.length_c   1.000
_cell.angle_alpha   90.00
_cell.angle_beta   90.00
_cell.angle_gamma   90.00
#
_symmetry.space_group_name_H-M   'P 1'
#
loop_
_entity.id
_entity.type
_entity.pdbx_description
1 polymer ?
#
loop_
_entity_poly.entity_id
_entity_poly.type
_entity_poly.pdbx_seq_one_letter_code
_entity_poly.pdbx_strand_id
1 'polypeptide(L)'
;MSKRRLSDGAKQPCSVSHAKRLRLNDSSPRPLPSQSRPPSQLPRLTEATLAYLQQSLRGHNTKDCKAVSCLEDMDAPPTPRSGPTYRGRSRRHARSHGSRTPSPNKKPSPQTYRTRNLHHANVRIDALSDLPPAIDAQVRQILGFETWQDRIGSPAEPPFENAAAHYLAESRRNAIECALEGDWKASLYNLIRQLTDHGAWTLKVHMSEKVWDPSLKPTCSTADDIENEDDSGTRTPRSAQIALPVFDPNDATTTVSATGFTAHVPILSPSTVSIAPTTSTEAADPYHLSTPKPDITIGLAHTKFDARHQRRLVDHQASGSILSDPHAADMGIRFPFLVIEAKGLSLNGSLVSAQNQAAVSGACMLAILQDLHNQADGYDDPATGAEGALDNTPALCFSIATAGSIHEMNIHFMHDGCFHMHCFRAFRTTLERDTTEFVYLLHRILDWGKEAYNASIVRKLDRVPGSRMVS
;
A
#
# COMPACT_ATOMS: atom_id res chain seq x y z
N MET A 1 -42.18 45.29 23.67
CA MET A 1 -43.60 44.88 23.68
C MET A 1 -43.66 43.38 23.45
N SER A 2 -44.10 42.65 24.48
CA SER A 2 -44.26 41.20 24.54
C SER A 2 -45.33 40.68 23.58
N LYS A 3 -45.14 39.48 23.04
CA LYS A 3 -46.24 38.51 22.91
C LYS A 3 -45.70 37.07 22.93
N ARG A 4 -46.03 36.40 24.03
CA ARG A 4 -45.93 34.95 24.28
C ARG A 4 -46.88 34.20 23.34
N ARG A 5 -46.50 33.00 22.90
CA ARG A 5 -47.44 31.88 22.75
C ARG A 5 -46.82 30.61 23.33
N LEU A 6 -47.54 30.09 24.33
CA LEU A 6 -47.47 28.76 24.89
C LEU A 6 -48.19 27.80 23.94
N SER A 7 -47.68 26.57 23.84
CA SER A 7 -48.50 25.39 23.55
C SER A 7 -47.81 24.15 24.11
N ASP A 8 -48.36 23.67 25.22
CA ASP A 8 -48.19 22.33 25.77
C ASP A 8 -48.75 21.26 24.82
N GLY A 9 -48.18 20.06 24.87
CA GLY A 9 -48.68 18.93 24.09
C GLY A 9 -48.02 17.59 24.42
N ALA A 10 -48.48 16.98 25.51
CA ALA A 10 -48.63 15.54 25.76
C ALA A 10 -47.45 14.57 25.55
N LYS A 11 -47.01 14.01 26.67
CA LYS A 11 -46.21 12.77 26.79
C LYS A 11 -47.04 11.55 26.37
N GLN A 12 -46.47 10.69 25.54
CA GLN A 12 -46.97 9.34 25.27
C GLN A 12 -45.84 8.32 25.54
N PRO A 13 -46.09 7.20 26.26
CA PRO A 13 -45.05 6.28 26.68
C PRO A 13 -44.71 5.25 25.58
N CYS A 14 -43.42 5.01 25.37
CA CYS A 14 -42.93 3.95 24.49
C CYS A 14 -43.19 2.57 25.10
N SER A 15 -43.79 1.73 24.26
CA SER A 15 -44.13 0.33 24.47
C SER A 15 -42.88 -0.55 24.64
N VAL A 16 -42.95 -1.42 25.64
CA VAL A 16 -42.01 -2.51 25.93
C VAL A 16 -42.34 -3.69 25.02
N SER A 17 -41.39 -4.18 24.22
CA SER A 17 -41.57 -5.38 23.41
C SER A 17 -40.54 -6.48 23.71
N HIS A 18 -41.10 -7.60 24.16
CA HIS A 18 -40.69 -8.99 23.98
C HIS A 18 -39.33 -9.50 24.52
N ALA A 19 -39.37 -9.91 25.80
CA ALA A 19 -38.54 -10.98 26.32
C ALA A 19 -38.97 -12.35 25.73
N LYS A 20 -38.08 -13.01 24.99
CA LYS A 20 -38.24 -14.41 24.58
C LYS A 20 -37.94 -15.34 25.77
N ARG A 21 -38.99 -15.97 26.30
CA ARG A 21 -38.91 -17.16 27.17
C ARG A 21 -38.27 -18.31 26.39
N LEU A 22 -37.11 -18.79 26.84
CA LEU A 22 -36.62 -20.12 26.50
C LEU A 22 -37.22 -21.13 27.47
N ARG A 23 -37.90 -22.13 26.92
CA ARG A 23 -38.49 -23.26 27.63
C ARG A 23 -37.37 -24.23 28.03
N LEU A 24 -37.35 -24.62 29.31
CA LEU A 24 -36.83 -25.92 29.74
C LEU A 24 -37.78 -27.00 29.19
N ASN A 25 -37.24 -28.04 28.55
CA ASN A 25 -37.71 -29.41 28.75
C ASN A 25 -36.75 -30.46 28.16
N ASP A 26 -36.63 -31.52 28.95
CA ASP A 26 -36.40 -32.94 28.64
C ASP A 26 -35.06 -33.47 28.13
N SER A 27 -34.28 -33.95 29.11
CA SER A 27 -33.86 -35.35 29.29
C SER A 27 -34.15 -36.35 28.16
N SER A 28 -33.08 -36.82 27.50
CA SER A 28 -32.95 -38.19 26.99
C SER A 28 -31.46 -38.58 26.89
N PRO A 29 -31.09 -39.84 27.19
CA PRO A 29 -29.70 -40.23 27.43
C PRO A 29 -28.93 -40.46 26.12
N ARG A 30 -27.73 -39.89 26.06
CA ARG A 30 -26.79 -40.03 24.93
C ARG A 30 -25.92 -41.29 25.12
N PRO A 31 -25.71 -42.11 24.08
CA PRO A 31 -24.84 -43.29 24.16
C PRO A 31 -23.36 -42.89 24.22
N LEU A 32 -22.61 -43.65 25.02
CA LEU A 32 -21.16 -43.53 25.25
C LEU A 32 -20.35 -43.62 23.93
N PRO A 33 -19.36 -42.74 23.71
CA PRO A 33 -18.43 -42.90 22.60
C PRO A 33 -17.32 -43.92 22.93
N SER A 34 -17.01 -44.71 21.92
CA SER A 34 -15.92 -45.69 21.86
C SER A 34 -14.54 -45.04 21.97
N GLN A 35 -13.64 -45.77 22.63
CA GLN A 35 -12.22 -45.44 22.80
C GLN A 35 -11.56 -45.25 21.42
N SER A 36 -11.10 -44.05 21.14
CA SER A 36 -10.31 -43.72 19.96
C SER A 36 -8.86 -43.40 20.35
N ARG A 37 -7.96 -43.84 19.47
CA ARG A 37 -6.49 -43.87 19.55
C ARG A 37 -5.82 -42.59 20.09
N PRO A 38 -4.63 -42.73 20.72
CA PRO A 38 -3.84 -41.58 21.12
C PRO A 38 -3.40 -40.77 19.87
N PRO A 39 -3.41 -39.44 19.94
CA PRO A 39 -2.95 -38.59 18.86
C PRO A 39 -1.42 -38.71 18.71
N SER A 40 -0.97 -38.94 17.49
CA SER A 40 0.44 -38.83 17.09
C SER A 40 0.96 -37.44 17.43
N GLN A 41 1.90 -37.37 18.37
CA GLN A 41 2.57 -36.13 18.75
C GLN A 41 3.32 -35.57 17.54
N LEU A 42 2.93 -34.38 17.09
CA LEU A 42 3.79 -33.59 16.22
C LEU A 42 5.07 -33.22 16.98
N PRO A 43 6.24 -33.25 16.32
CA PRO A 43 7.50 -32.87 16.95
C PRO A 43 7.41 -31.40 17.37
N ARG A 44 7.43 -31.17 18.69
CA ARG A 44 7.56 -29.84 19.27
C ARG A 44 8.93 -29.30 18.86
N LEU A 45 8.94 -28.19 18.12
CA LEU A 45 10.15 -27.41 17.88
C LEU A 45 10.71 -26.99 19.25
N THR A 46 11.91 -27.47 19.54
CA THR A 46 12.57 -27.19 20.82
C THR A 46 12.96 -25.71 20.89
N GLU A 47 13.01 -25.17 22.10
CA GLU A 47 13.44 -23.80 22.37
C GLU A 47 14.85 -23.53 21.81
N ALA A 48 15.70 -24.56 21.76
CA ALA A 48 17.01 -24.51 21.12
C ALA A 48 16.92 -24.31 19.58
N THR A 49 15.93 -24.90 18.91
CA THR A 49 15.72 -24.73 17.47
C THR A 49 15.21 -23.32 17.15
N LEU A 50 14.35 -22.77 18.02
CA LEU A 50 13.90 -21.37 17.91
C LEU A 50 15.02 -20.38 18.18
N ALA A 51 15.85 -20.64 19.19
CA ALA A 51 17.03 -19.82 19.48
C ALA A 51 18.04 -19.85 18.32
N TYR A 52 18.28 -21.02 17.70
CA TYR A 52 19.16 -21.15 16.54
C TYR A 52 18.66 -20.35 15.32
N LEU A 53 17.35 -20.40 15.04
CA LEU A 53 16.76 -19.60 13.94
C LEU A 53 16.83 -18.10 14.22
N GLN A 54 16.59 -17.68 15.46
CA GLN A 54 16.74 -16.28 15.86
C GLN A 54 18.20 -15.79 15.84
N GLN A 55 19.16 -16.68 16.14
CA GLN A 55 20.58 -16.37 16.09
C GLN A 55 21.11 -16.32 14.66
N SER A 56 20.60 -17.17 13.77
CA SER A 56 20.85 -17.13 12.32
C SER A 56 20.37 -15.82 11.68
N LEU A 57 19.20 -15.33 12.11
CA LEU A 57 18.67 -14.02 11.66
C LEU A 57 19.46 -12.81 12.22
N ARG A 58 20.13 -12.95 13.36
CA ARG A 58 20.97 -11.89 13.93
C ARG A 58 22.40 -11.87 13.40
N GLY A 59 22.88 -12.97 12.83
CA GLY A 59 24.26 -13.15 12.38
C GLY A 59 24.58 -12.65 10.97
N HIS A 60 23.64 -11.99 10.27
CA HIS A 60 23.85 -11.47 8.91
C HIS A 60 23.92 -9.94 8.82
N ASN A 61 23.84 -9.23 9.95
CA ASN A 61 24.17 -7.82 9.97
C ASN A 61 25.67 -7.62 10.22
N THR A 62 26.34 -7.15 9.17
CA THR A 62 27.69 -6.55 9.15
C THR A 62 28.88 -7.50 9.34
N LYS A 63 29.35 -8.10 8.22
CA LYS A 63 30.75 -8.08 7.78
C LYS A 63 30.98 -8.96 6.54
N ASP A 64 31.57 -8.34 5.52
CA ASP A 64 32.18 -8.91 4.30
C ASP A 64 31.30 -9.80 3.38
N CYS A 65 30.50 -9.14 2.54
CA CYS A 65 30.09 -9.68 1.25
C CYS A 65 31.04 -9.16 0.15
N LYS A 66 32.19 -9.81 -0.04
CA LYS A 66 32.84 -9.79 -1.36
C LYS A 66 31.97 -10.60 -2.30
N ALA A 67 31.47 -9.95 -3.35
CA ALA A 67 30.70 -10.57 -4.41
C ALA A 67 31.50 -11.72 -5.04
N VAL A 68 31.07 -12.96 -4.81
CA VAL A 68 31.45 -14.12 -5.62
C VAL A 68 30.27 -14.42 -6.52
N SER A 69 30.37 -13.97 -7.77
CA SER A 69 29.50 -14.38 -8.86
C SER A 69 29.93 -15.77 -9.35
N CYS A 70 29.45 -16.85 -8.73
CA CYS A 70 29.48 -18.19 -9.31
C CYS A 70 28.35 -19.01 -8.69
N LEU A 71 27.21 -19.07 -9.36
CA LEU A 71 26.12 -20.00 -9.05
C LEU A 71 25.58 -20.55 -10.37
N GLU A 72 26.47 -21.26 -11.08
CA GLU A 72 26.10 -22.32 -12.01
C GLU A 72 26.32 -23.66 -11.29
N ASP A 73 25.40 -24.59 -11.55
CA ASP A 73 25.43 -26.02 -11.22
C ASP A 73 25.26 -26.43 -9.74
N MET A 74 24.01 -26.50 -9.31
CA MET A 74 23.59 -27.47 -8.29
C MET A 74 22.54 -28.41 -8.89
N ASP A 75 22.99 -29.60 -9.25
CA ASP A 75 22.15 -30.71 -9.71
C ASP A 75 21.16 -31.15 -8.61
N ALA A 76 19.93 -31.41 -9.03
CA ALA A 76 18.86 -31.89 -8.16
C ALA A 76 19.15 -33.31 -7.63
N PRO A 77 18.79 -33.63 -6.36
CA PRO A 77 18.96 -34.96 -5.82
C PRO A 77 18.06 -36.00 -6.54
N PRO A 78 18.53 -37.24 -6.73
CA PRO A 78 17.82 -38.24 -7.51
C PRO A 78 16.57 -38.74 -6.77
N THR A 79 15.44 -38.74 -7.46
CA THR A 79 14.19 -39.32 -6.98
C THR A 79 14.24 -40.87 -7.05
N PRO A 80 13.59 -41.62 -6.13
CA PRO A 80 13.62 -43.07 -6.15
C PRO A 80 12.89 -43.64 -7.36
N ARG A 81 13.59 -44.47 -8.14
CA ARG A 81 13.07 -45.21 -9.29
C ARG A 81 12.24 -46.42 -8.84
N SER A 82 10.97 -46.46 -9.24
CA SER A 82 10.18 -47.69 -9.30
C SER A 82 10.58 -48.51 -10.54
N GLY A 83 10.69 -49.82 -10.37
CA GLY A 83 11.29 -50.77 -11.34
C GLY A 83 10.53 -51.01 -12.65
N PRO A 84 11.14 -51.73 -13.60
CA PRO A 84 10.74 -51.74 -15.00
C PRO A 84 9.80 -52.91 -15.34
N THR A 85 8.70 -52.62 -16.02
CA THR A 85 8.00 -53.60 -16.87
C THR A 85 8.27 -53.28 -18.33
N TYR A 86 9.07 -54.13 -18.96
CA TYR A 86 9.31 -54.21 -20.40
C TYR A 86 7.99 -54.49 -21.14
N ARG A 87 7.65 -53.64 -22.13
CA ARG A 87 7.12 -54.05 -23.44
C ARG A 87 7.22 -52.89 -24.40
N GLY A 88 7.97 -53.10 -25.47
CA GLY A 88 8.41 -52.06 -26.38
C GLY A 88 7.35 -51.53 -27.34
N ARG A 89 7.66 -50.37 -27.92
CA ARG A 89 7.45 -50.11 -29.35
C ARG A 89 8.30 -48.91 -29.75
N SER A 90 9.18 -49.16 -30.70
CA SER A 90 9.96 -48.16 -31.41
C SER A 90 9.02 -47.15 -32.08
N ARG A 91 9.09 -45.89 -31.65
CA ARG A 91 8.54 -44.75 -32.39
C ARG A 91 9.59 -43.65 -32.43
N ARG A 92 10.14 -43.44 -33.63
CA ARG A 92 10.98 -42.31 -34.01
C ARG A 92 10.21 -41.02 -33.71
N HIS A 93 10.61 -40.28 -32.69
CA HIS A 93 10.16 -38.90 -32.51
C HIS A 93 11.17 -37.97 -33.14
N ALA A 94 10.76 -37.37 -34.26
CA ALA A 94 11.41 -36.26 -34.90
C ALA A 94 11.59 -35.13 -33.87
N ARG A 95 12.83 -34.70 -33.69
CA ARG A 95 13.21 -33.52 -32.91
C ARG A 95 12.77 -32.28 -33.68
N SER A 96 11.51 -31.87 -33.55
CA SER A 96 11.13 -30.50 -33.86
C SER A 96 11.56 -29.62 -32.69
N HIS A 97 12.74 -29.01 -32.80
CA HIS A 97 13.13 -27.84 -32.02
C HIS A 97 12.28 -26.65 -32.46
N GLY A 98 10.97 -26.72 -32.22
CA GLY A 98 10.09 -25.57 -32.33
C GLY A 98 10.40 -24.65 -31.16
N SER A 99 11.17 -23.60 -31.42
CA SER A 99 11.32 -22.45 -30.53
C SER A 99 9.92 -21.89 -30.24
N ARG A 100 9.29 -22.38 -29.17
CA ARG A 100 8.05 -21.81 -28.65
C ARG A 100 8.43 -20.47 -28.08
N THR A 101 8.09 -19.41 -28.80
CA THR A 101 8.12 -18.04 -28.27
C THR A 101 7.41 -18.05 -26.91
N PRO A 102 8.07 -17.63 -25.82
CA PRO A 102 7.48 -17.66 -24.49
C PRO A 102 6.18 -16.88 -24.52
N SER A 103 5.10 -17.47 -23.99
CA SER A 103 3.79 -16.85 -23.99
C SER A 103 3.88 -15.47 -23.31
N PRO A 104 3.49 -14.37 -23.98
CA PRO A 104 3.69 -13.00 -23.50
C PRO A 104 2.97 -12.65 -22.18
N ASN A 105 2.19 -13.56 -21.60
CA ASN A 105 1.29 -13.27 -20.48
C ASN A 105 1.79 -13.74 -19.11
N LYS A 106 3.02 -14.25 -19.01
CA LYS A 106 3.54 -14.67 -17.69
C LYS A 106 4.04 -13.44 -16.93
N LYS A 107 3.31 -13.08 -15.86
CA LYS A 107 3.79 -12.09 -14.89
C LYS A 107 5.20 -12.48 -14.43
N PRO A 108 6.16 -11.55 -14.39
CA PRO A 108 7.50 -11.84 -13.89
C PRO A 108 7.42 -12.34 -12.44
N SER A 109 8.40 -13.16 -12.03
CA SER A 109 8.54 -13.50 -10.61
C SER A 109 8.80 -12.24 -9.80
N PRO A 110 8.48 -12.20 -8.49
CA PRO A 110 8.79 -11.05 -7.64
C PRO A 110 10.27 -10.65 -7.67
N GLN A 111 11.19 -11.62 -7.80
CA GLN A 111 12.62 -11.38 -7.93
C GLN A 111 12.96 -10.72 -9.26
N THR A 112 12.46 -11.25 -10.39
CA THR A 112 12.67 -10.64 -11.71
C THR A 112 12.09 -9.23 -11.75
N TYR A 113 10.90 -9.02 -11.20
CA TYR A 113 10.28 -7.69 -11.11
C TYR A 113 11.15 -6.71 -10.32
N ARG A 114 11.73 -7.14 -9.19
CA ARG A 114 12.63 -6.31 -8.38
C ARG A 114 13.92 -5.97 -9.13
N THR A 115 14.61 -6.97 -9.68
CA THR A 115 15.92 -6.76 -10.31
C THR A 115 15.83 -6.04 -11.65
N ARG A 116 14.70 -6.13 -12.35
CA ARG A 116 14.50 -5.57 -13.69
C ARG A 116 13.62 -4.33 -13.66
N ASN A 117 12.35 -4.48 -13.28
CA ASN A 117 11.34 -3.42 -13.42
C ASN A 117 11.59 -2.28 -12.42
N LEU A 118 11.79 -2.60 -11.14
CA LEU A 118 12.09 -1.56 -10.13
C LEU A 118 13.41 -0.86 -10.43
N HIS A 119 14.45 -1.63 -10.76
CA HIS A 119 15.75 -1.08 -11.15
C HIS A 119 15.64 -0.11 -12.33
N HIS A 120 14.90 -0.47 -13.37
CA HIS A 120 14.70 0.37 -14.56
C HIS A 120 14.02 1.70 -14.21
N ALA A 121 13.09 1.68 -13.24
CA ALA A 121 12.40 2.87 -12.75
C ALA A 121 13.15 3.61 -11.63
N ASN A 122 14.45 3.33 -11.44
CA ASN A 122 15.28 3.92 -10.37
C ASN A 122 14.73 3.70 -8.95
N VAL A 123 13.97 2.63 -8.73
CA VAL A 123 13.51 2.21 -7.40
C VAL A 123 14.43 1.13 -6.85
N ARG A 124 15.02 1.40 -5.70
CA ARG A 124 16.03 0.57 -5.03
C ARG A 124 15.50 0.08 -3.70
N ILE A 125 15.73 -1.19 -3.39
CA ILE A 125 15.35 -1.80 -2.10
C ILE A 125 16.64 -2.29 -1.44
N ASP A 126 16.95 -1.78 -0.25
CA ASP A 126 18.13 -2.16 0.55
C ASP A 126 19.45 -2.14 -0.24
N ALA A 127 19.58 -1.16 -1.15
CA ALA A 127 20.77 -1.03 -2.00
C ALA A 127 21.94 -0.30 -1.30
N LEU A 128 21.67 0.38 -0.19
CA LEU A 128 22.66 1.07 0.63
C LEU A 128 22.95 0.26 1.89
N SER A 129 24.22 0.18 2.30
CA SER A 129 24.61 -0.46 3.56
C SER A 129 24.12 0.34 4.77
N ASP A 130 24.18 1.66 4.65
CA ASP A 130 23.86 2.61 5.70
C ASP A 130 22.99 3.74 5.12
N LEU A 131 22.12 4.31 5.96
CA LEU A 131 21.33 5.47 5.58
C LEU A 131 22.23 6.71 5.39
N PRO A 132 21.96 7.57 4.38
CA PRO A 132 22.66 8.84 4.28
C PRO A 132 22.53 9.65 5.58
N PRO A 133 23.57 10.34 6.07
CA PRO A 133 23.57 10.94 7.42
C PRO A 133 22.39 11.87 7.72
N ALA A 134 21.93 12.65 6.73
CA ALA A 134 20.77 13.53 6.89
C ALA A 134 19.46 12.74 7.04
N ILE A 135 19.30 11.66 6.28
CA ILE A 135 18.16 10.74 6.35
C ILE A 135 18.17 10.02 7.70
N ASP A 136 19.32 9.48 8.09
CA ASP A 136 19.52 8.82 9.38
C ASP A 136 19.11 9.72 10.55
N ALA A 137 19.67 10.93 10.62
CA ALA A 137 19.39 11.88 11.70
C ALA A 137 17.90 12.23 11.77
N GLN A 138 17.26 12.45 10.64
CA GLN A 138 15.84 12.79 10.59
C GLN A 138 14.95 11.61 11.00
N VAL A 139 15.26 10.38 10.56
CA VAL A 139 14.51 9.18 10.98
C VAL A 139 14.64 8.98 12.49
N ARG A 140 15.86 9.12 13.03
CA ARG A 140 16.12 9.06 14.48
C ARG A 140 15.31 10.09 15.26
N GLN A 141 15.25 11.32 14.76
CA GLN A 141 14.44 12.39 15.34
C GLN A 141 12.94 12.05 15.33
N ILE A 142 12.41 11.58 14.19
CA ILE A 142 10.99 11.20 14.06
C ILE A 142 10.64 10.09 15.05
N LEU A 143 11.44 9.03 15.05
CA LEU A 143 11.18 7.82 15.82
C LEU A 143 11.60 7.95 17.29
N GLY A 144 12.35 8.99 17.65
CA GLY A 144 12.71 9.32 19.03
C GLY A 144 13.80 8.44 19.63
N PHE A 145 14.76 7.97 18.84
CA PHE A 145 15.92 7.21 19.34
C PHE A 145 17.25 7.90 19.05
N GLU A 146 18.23 7.69 19.93
CA GLU A 146 19.58 8.24 19.77
C GLU A 146 20.42 7.30 18.89
N THR A 147 20.24 5.99 19.07
CA THR A 147 20.93 4.92 18.36
C THR A 147 19.96 3.86 17.85
N TRP A 148 20.31 3.18 16.76
CA TRP A 148 19.48 2.10 16.18
C TRP A 148 19.34 0.87 17.09
N GLN A 149 20.17 0.76 18.13
CA GLN A 149 20.12 -0.31 19.11
C GLN A 149 19.18 0.01 20.27
N ASP A 150 18.74 1.26 20.40
CA ASP A 150 17.84 1.68 21.46
C ASP A 150 16.52 0.91 21.37
N ARG A 151 15.97 0.59 22.55
CA ARG A 151 14.62 0.05 22.63
C ARG A 151 13.64 1.20 22.54
N ILE A 152 12.70 1.06 21.64
CA ILE A 152 11.69 2.07 21.42
C ILE A 152 10.51 1.80 22.36
N GLY A 153 10.13 2.83 23.12
CA GLY A 153 9.20 2.71 24.24
C GLY A 153 9.91 2.47 25.57
N SER A 154 10.33 3.54 26.25
CA SER A 154 10.65 3.46 27.67
C SER A 154 9.36 3.17 28.46
N PRO A 155 9.38 2.34 29.52
CA PRO A 155 8.20 2.01 30.34
C PRO A 155 7.54 3.23 31.02
N ALA A 156 8.09 4.44 30.86
CA ALA A 156 7.57 5.67 31.44
C ALA A 156 6.54 6.41 30.58
N GLU A 157 6.24 5.97 29.35
CA GLU A 157 5.23 6.62 28.49
C GLU A 157 3.98 5.73 28.31
N PRO A 158 2.92 5.95 29.12
CA PRO A 158 1.84 4.99 29.32
C PRO A 158 0.59 5.04 28.41
N PRO A 159 0.47 5.73 27.25
CA PRO A 159 -0.83 5.70 26.56
C PRO A 159 -1.11 4.41 25.75
N PHE A 160 -0.09 3.63 25.38
CA PHE A 160 -0.23 2.63 24.30
C PHE A 160 -0.20 1.17 24.77
N GLU A 161 -0.04 0.90 26.06
CA GLU A 161 -0.01 -0.47 26.59
C GLU A 161 -1.30 -1.24 26.24
N ASN A 162 -2.45 -0.58 26.33
CA ASN A 162 -3.74 -1.17 25.99
C ASN A 162 -3.83 -1.52 24.49
N ALA A 163 -3.38 -0.61 23.62
CA ALA A 163 -3.37 -0.84 22.18
C ALA A 163 -2.41 -1.98 21.79
N ALA A 164 -1.22 -2.02 22.41
CA ALA A 164 -0.23 -3.08 22.22
C ALA A 164 -0.74 -4.44 22.73
N ALA A 165 -1.31 -4.51 23.92
CA ALA A 165 -1.86 -5.74 24.48
C ALA A 165 -3.03 -6.26 23.64
N HIS A 166 -3.92 -5.37 23.19
CA HIS A 166 -5.01 -5.72 22.30
C HIS A 166 -4.52 -6.25 20.97
N TYR A 167 -3.59 -5.55 20.32
CA TYR A 167 -3.05 -5.96 19.02
C TYR A 167 -2.22 -7.25 19.11
N LEU A 168 -1.51 -7.48 20.22
CA LEU A 168 -0.82 -8.74 20.51
C LEU A 168 -1.82 -9.90 20.60
N ALA A 169 -2.94 -9.70 21.30
CA ALA A 169 -3.98 -10.72 21.43
C ALA A 169 -4.62 -11.04 20.07
N GLU A 170 -4.91 -10.02 19.26
CA GLU A 170 -5.41 -10.21 17.88
C GLU A 170 -4.40 -10.93 16.99
N SER A 171 -3.14 -10.53 17.04
CA SER A 171 -2.08 -11.15 16.23
C SER A 171 -1.88 -12.62 16.60
N ARG A 172 -1.91 -12.97 17.90
CA ARG A 172 -1.85 -14.36 18.35
C ARG A 172 -3.07 -15.16 17.90
N ARG A 173 -4.27 -14.59 18.00
CA ARG A 173 -5.51 -15.20 17.52
C ARG A 173 -5.43 -15.47 16.01
N ASN A 174 -5.08 -14.47 15.22
CA ASN A 174 -4.94 -14.57 13.77
C ASN A 174 -3.92 -15.66 13.38
N ALA A 175 -2.79 -15.75 14.11
CA ALA A 175 -1.80 -16.79 13.87
C ALA A 175 -2.31 -18.20 14.20
N ILE A 176 -3.03 -18.38 15.31
CA ILE A 176 -3.61 -19.67 15.73
C ILE A 176 -4.68 -20.13 14.73
N GLU A 177 -5.51 -19.20 14.26
CA GLU A 177 -6.61 -19.46 13.33
C GLU A 177 -6.15 -19.57 11.87
N CYS A 178 -4.86 -19.37 11.60
CA CYS A 178 -4.31 -19.31 10.23
C CYS A 178 -5.05 -18.28 9.36
N ALA A 179 -5.32 -17.12 9.96
CA ALA A 179 -6.13 -16.07 9.39
C ALA A 179 -5.58 -15.57 8.04
N LEU A 180 -6.49 -15.16 7.16
CA LEU A 180 -6.16 -14.76 5.80
C LEU A 180 -5.67 -13.31 5.78
N GLU A 181 -5.19 -12.86 4.61
CA GLU A 181 -4.70 -11.49 4.40
C GLU A 181 -5.69 -10.44 4.91
N GLY A 182 -6.98 -10.64 4.68
CA GLY A 182 -8.04 -9.71 5.10
C GLY A 182 -8.09 -9.50 6.62
N ASP A 183 -7.84 -10.54 7.41
CA ASP A 183 -7.89 -10.47 8.88
C ASP A 183 -6.69 -9.70 9.43
N TRP A 184 -5.50 -9.94 8.88
CA TRP A 184 -4.29 -9.17 9.22
C TRP A 184 -4.44 -7.69 8.85
N LYS A 185 -5.05 -7.41 7.68
CA LYS A 185 -5.39 -6.05 7.24
C LYS A 185 -6.41 -5.36 8.15
N ALA A 186 -7.42 -6.10 8.62
CA ALA A 186 -8.40 -5.55 9.55
C ALA A 186 -7.77 -5.22 10.92
N SER A 187 -6.93 -6.10 11.47
CA SER A 187 -6.21 -5.87 12.74
C SER A 187 -5.23 -4.69 12.66
N LEU A 188 -4.29 -4.73 11.69
CA LEU A 188 -4.00 -3.59 10.83
C LEU A 188 -4.63 -2.23 11.12
N TYR A 189 -5.70 -2.05 10.37
CA TYR A 189 -6.50 -0.85 10.30
C TYR A 189 -7.10 -0.48 11.66
N ASN A 190 -7.57 -1.45 12.44
CA ASN A 190 -8.12 -1.20 13.78
C ASN A 190 -7.08 -0.60 14.73
N LEU A 191 -5.85 -1.12 14.74
CA LEU A 191 -4.75 -0.54 15.52
C LEU A 191 -4.48 0.91 15.09
N ILE A 192 -4.38 1.16 13.78
CA ILE A 192 -4.12 2.51 13.27
C ILE A 192 -5.25 3.46 13.68
N ARG A 193 -6.51 3.03 13.55
CA ARG A 193 -7.66 3.81 14.00
C ARG A 193 -7.54 4.19 15.47
N GLN A 194 -7.29 3.21 16.35
CA GLN A 194 -7.09 3.43 17.78
C GLN A 194 -5.97 4.47 18.05
N LEU A 195 -4.86 4.42 17.31
CA LEU A 195 -3.76 5.38 17.45
C LEU A 195 -4.08 6.77 16.86
N THR A 196 -5.01 6.86 15.91
CA THR A 196 -5.43 8.13 15.30
C THR A 196 -6.62 8.81 15.97
N ASP A 197 -7.44 8.08 16.73
CA ASP A 197 -8.72 8.56 17.29
C ASP A 197 -8.55 9.78 18.22
N HIS A 198 -7.39 9.96 18.85
CA HIS A 198 -7.10 11.13 19.69
C HIS A 198 -6.87 12.45 18.92
N GLY A 199 -6.83 12.43 17.59
CA GLY A 199 -6.58 13.60 16.75
C GLY A 199 -7.46 13.66 15.50
N ALA A 200 -8.73 13.22 15.64
CA ALA A 200 -9.69 12.77 14.62
C ALA A 200 -9.87 13.58 13.30
N TRP A 201 -9.20 14.70 13.10
CA TRP A 201 -9.40 15.59 11.95
C TRP A 201 -8.14 15.87 11.14
N THR A 202 -6.94 15.58 11.66
CA THR A 202 -5.68 15.89 10.97
C THR A 202 -5.30 14.81 9.98
N LEU A 203 -5.38 13.54 10.39
CA LEU A 203 -5.04 12.41 9.54
C LEU A 203 -6.29 11.76 8.97
N LYS A 204 -6.17 11.24 7.75
CA LYS A 204 -7.16 10.37 7.14
C LYS A 204 -6.53 9.02 6.87
N VAL A 205 -7.20 7.97 7.33
CA VAL A 205 -6.83 6.58 7.15
C VAL A 205 -7.86 5.97 6.22
N HIS A 206 -7.42 5.30 5.17
CA HIS A 206 -8.30 4.65 4.23
C HIS A 206 -7.80 3.24 3.94
N MET A 207 -8.69 2.29 4.20
CA MET A 207 -8.51 0.89 3.83
C MET A 207 -9.32 0.67 2.57
N SER A 208 -8.68 0.78 1.40
CA SER A 208 -9.41 0.63 0.15
C SER A 208 -8.55 0.16 -0.97
N GLU A 209 -9.18 -0.68 -1.76
CA GLU A 209 -8.63 -1.31 -2.93
C GLU A 209 -8.63 -0.40 -4.18
N LYS A 210 -8.73 0.91 -3.99
CA LYS A 210 -8.72 1.87 -5.08
C LYS A 210 -7.29 2.05 -5.60
N VAL A 211 -7.16 1.94 -6.91
CA VAL A 211 -5.88 2.10 -7.60
C VAL A 211 -5.46 3.58 -7.56
N TRP A 212 -4.18 3.82 -7.35
CA TRP A 212 -3.59 5.15 -7.45
C TRP A 212 -3.57 5.64 -8.90
N ASP A 213 -3.32 6.94 -9.09
CA ASP A 213 -3.14 7.50 -10.42
C ASP A 213 -1.88 6.89 -11.09
N PRO A 214 -1.99 6.25 -12.27
CA PRO A 214 -0.85 5.68 -12.97
C PRO A 214 0.25 6.69 -13.33
N SER A 215 -0.07 7.98 -13.44
CA SER A 215 0.91 9.03 -13.74
C SER A 215 1.90 9.28 -12.60
N LEU A 216 1.61 8.82 -11.38
CA LEU A 216 2.52 8.88 -10.24
C LEU A 216 3.66 7.85 -10.31
N LYS A 217 3.55 6.84 -11.20
CA LYS A 217 4.57 5.80 -11.31
C LYS A 217 5.91 6.45 -11.65
N PRO A 218 7.00 6.13 -10.93
CA PRO A 218 8.30 6.66 -11.27
C PRO A 218 8.66 6.24 -12.70
N THR A 219 8.97 7.22 -13.53
CA THR A 219 9.44 7.01 -14.89
C THR A 219 10.96 7.02 -14.89
N CYS A 220 11.57 6.19 -15.74
CA CYS A 220 12.99 6.30 -15.98
C CYS A 220 13.22 7.66 -16.66
N SER A 221 14.05 8.53 -16.08
CA SER A 221 14.58 9.68 -16.79
C SER A 221 15.50 9.13 -17.89
N THR A 222 14.94 8.87 -19.07
CA THR A 222 15.71 8.45 -20.22
C THR A 222 16.71 9.55 -20.54
N ALA A 223 18.00 9.26 -20.44
CA ALA A 223 19.08 10.20 -20.76
C ALA A 223 18.94 10.76 -22.19
N ASP A 224 18.26 10.03 -23.08
CA ASP A 224 17.92 10.44 -24.45
C ASP A 224 17.00 11.67 -24.53
N ASP A 225 16.27 12.02 -23.45
CA ASP A 225 15.49 13.26 -23.40
C ASP A 225 16.37 14.51 -23.24
N ILE A 226 17.64 14.35 -22.80
CA ILE A 226 18.57 15.46 -22.61
C ILE A 226 19.29 15.82 -23.92
N GLU A 227 19.48 14.87 -24.86
CA GLU A 227 20.18 15.15 -26.12
C GLU A 227 19.30 15.81 -27.21
N ASN A 228 17.98 15.92 -27.03
CA ASN A 228 17.08 16.56 -28.01
C ASN A 228 16.56 17.95 -27.60
N GLU A 229 17.07 18.54 -26.51
CA GLU A 229 16.68 19.90 -26.09
C GLU A 229 17.47 21.04 -26.75
N ASP A 230 18.56 20.72 -27.47
CA ASP A 230 19.21 21.68 -28.35
C ASP A 230 18.42 21.74 -29.67
N ASP A 231 17.57 22.78 -29.82
CA ASP A 231 17.57 23.72 -30.97
C ASP A 231 16.21 24.37 -31.32
N SER A 232 15.13 24.20 -30.54
CA SER A 232 13.86 24.89 -30.84
C SER A 232 13.13 25.42 -29.60
N GLY A 233 13.34 26.70 -29.28
CA GLY A 233 12.83 27.43 -28.12
C GLY A 233 11.30 27.63 -28.04
N THR A 234 10.50 26.58 -28.21
CA THR A 234 9.04 26.59 -28.02
C THR A 234 8.60 25.30 -27.33
N ARG A 235 8.76 25.24 -26.00
CA ARG A 235 8.13 24.20 -25.18
C ARG A 235 6.63 24.49 -25.06
N THR A 236 5.81 23.70 -25.74
CA THR A 236 4.37 23.61 -25.50
C THR A 236 4.12 22.65 -24.32
N PRO A 237 3.28 22.99 -23.33
CA PRO A 237 2.97 22.08 -22.23
C PRO A 237 2.36 20.77 -22.74
N ARG A 238 2.85 19.64 -22.23
CA ARG A 238 2.39 18.29 -22.59
C ARG A 238 0.98 18.08 -22.00
N SER A 239 -0.05 18.42 -22.79
CA SER A 239 -1.45 18.16 -22.46
C SER A 239 -1.73 16.65 -22.53
N ALA A 240 -2.09 16.06 -21.40
CA ALA A 240 -2.62 14.70 -21.34
C ALA A 240 -3.99 14.67 -22.04
N GLN A 241 -4.02 14.17 -23.28
CA GLN A 241 -5.28 13.96 -23.99
C GLN A 241 -6.01 12.72 -23.43
N ILE A 242 -6.89 12.95 -22.47
CA ILE A 242 -8.04 12.07 -22.22
C ILE A 242 -9.28 12.80 -22.74
N ALA A 243 -9.51 12.72 -24.05
CA ALA A 243 -10.76 13.15 -24.64
C ALA A 243 -11.75 11.98 -24.61
N LEU A 244 -12.67 11.98 -23.65
CA LEU A 244 -13.89 11.16 -23.73
C LEU A 244 -14.83 11.77 -24.80
N PRO A 245 -15.58 10.95 -25.56
CA PRO A 245 -16.57 11.46 -26.50
C PRO A 245 -17.73 12.11 -25.74
N VAL A 246 -18.01 13.36 -26.06
CA VAL A 246 -19.20 14.10 -25.62
C VAL A 246 -20.42 13.48 -26.29
N PHE A 247 -21.33 12.91 -25.49
CA PHE A 247 -22.66 12.52 -25.97
C PHE A 247 -23.59 13.72 -25.87
N ASP A 248 -24.15 14.12 -27.01
CA ASP A 248 -25.11 15.21 -27.13
C ASP A 248 -26.54 14.70 -26.83
N PRO A 249 -27.29 15.25 -25.83
CA PRO A 249 -28.58 14.70 -25.41
C PRO A 249 -29.79 15.13 -26.26
N ASN A 250 -29.61 15.83 -27.39
CA ASN A 250 -30.72 16.54 -28.03
C ASN A 250 -31.40 15.86 -29.24
N ASP A 251 -31.04 14.63 -29.61
CA ASP A 251 -31.70 13.90 -30.70
C ASP A 251 -32.60 12.76 -30.19
N ALA A 252 -33.78 13.11 -29.66
CA ALA A 252 -34.90 12.17 -29.56
C ALA A 252 -36.26 12.89 -29.38
N THR A 253 -36.72 13.58 -30.43
CA THR A 253 -38.15 13.92 -30.56
C THR A 253 -38.64 13.54 -31.95
N THR A 254 -39.30 12.38 -32.08
CA THR A 254 -40.43 12.22 -33.00
C THR A 254 -41.41 11.15 -32.51
N THR A 255 -42.63 11.62 -32.31
CA THR A 255 -43.91 10.95 -32.07
C THR A 255 -44.27 9.82 -33.02
N VAL A 256 -44.87 8.72 -32.51
CA VAL A 256 -46.04 8.06 -33.12
C VAL A 256 -46.94 7.50 -32.02
N SER A 257 -48.20 7.92 -32.00
CA SER A 257 -49.28 7.34 -31.22
C SER A 257 -50.06 6.29 -32.03
N ALA A 258 -50.63 5.33 -31.30
CA ALA A 258 -51.90 4.61 -31.54
C ALA A 258 -51.85 3.10 -31.86
N THR A 259 -52.44 2.36 -30.91
CA THR A 259 -53.36 1.21 -31.03
C THR A 259 -52.86 -0.14 -31.54
N GLY A 260 -53.08 -1.17 -30.70
CA GLY A 260 -53.25 -2.55 -31.16
C GLY A 260 -52.63 -3.60 -30.23
N PHE A 261 -53.46 -4.24 -29.40
CA PHE A 261 -53.11 -5.49 -28.72
C PHE A 261 -52.88 -6.62 -29.72
N THR A 262 -51.73 -7.30 -29.66
CA THR A 262 -51.61 -8.74 -29.91
C THR A 262 -50.38 -9.31 -29.19
N ALA A 263 -50.61 -10.44 -28.51
CA ALA A 263 -49.62 -11.17 -27.73
C ALA A 263 -48.48 -11.72 -28.60
N HIS A 264 -47.24 -11.43 -28.23
CA HIS A 264 -46.06 -12.13 -28.73
C HIS A 264 -45.13 -12.54 -27.58
N VAL A 265 -44.76 -13.82 -27.64
CA VAL A 265 -43.86 -14.55 -26.74
C VAL A 265 -42.47 -13.88 -26.72
N PRO A 266 -41.82 -13.69 -25.55
CA PRO A 266 -40.53 -13.02 -25.47
C PRO A 266 -39.42 -13.94 -26.04
N ILE A 267 -38.92 -13.58 -27.21
CA ILE A 267 -37.68 -14.15 -27.76
C ILE A 267 -36.52 -13.47 -27.03
N LEU A 268 -35.86 -14.23 -26.15
CA LEU A 268 -34.63 -13.81 -25.49
C LEU A 268 -33.54 -13.58 -26.56
N SER A 269 -33.03 -12.35 -26.63
CA SER A 269 -31.90 -12.00 -27.50
C SER A 269 -30.68 -12.83 -27.11
N PRO A 270 -29.92 -13.37 -28.09
CA PRO A 270 -28.71 -14.13 -27.80
C PRO A 270 -27.73 -13.23 -27.07
N SER A 271 -27.32 -13.66 -25.88
CA SER A 271 -26.37 -12.94 -25.04
C SER A 271 -25.08 -12.69 -25.80
N THR A 272 -24.89 -11.44 -26.22
CA THR A 272 -23.60 -10.96 -26.74
C THR A 272 -22.62 -11.01 -25.56
N VAL A 273 -21.84 -12.09 -25.50
CA VAL A 273 -20.71 -12.18 -24.56
C VAL A 273 -19.68 -11.16 -25.04
N SER A 274 -19.81 -9.93 -24.54
CA SER A 274 -18.80 -8.88 -24.70
C SER A 274 -17.60 -9.24 -23.83
N ILE A 275 -16.77 -10.17 -24.34
CA ILE A 275 -15.40 -10.34 -23.87
C ILE A 275 -14.60 -9.26 -24.59
N ALA A 276 -14.67 -8.02 -24.10
CA ALA A 276 -13.68 -7.02 -24.49
C ALA A 276 -12.33 -7.50 -23.93
N PRO A 277 -11.33 -7.85 -24.76
CA PRO A 277 -10.01 -8.15 -24.27
C PRO A 277 -9.41 -6.85 -23.77
N THR A 278 -9.36 -6.65 -22.45
CA THR A 278 -8.56 -5.60 -21.82
C THR A 278 -7.08 -5.99 -21.87
N THR A 279 -6.55 -6.26 -23.06
CA THR A 279 -5.11 -6.31 -23.28
C THR A 279 -4.61 -4.87 -23.31
N SER A 280 -4.46 -4.28 -22.12
CA SER A 280 -3.73 -3.02 -21.97
C SER A 280 -2.38 -3.19 -22.64
N THR A 281 -2.08 -2.34 -23.61
CA THR A 281 -0.78 -2.27 -24.30
C THR A 281 0.37 -2.04 -23.34
N GLU A 282 0.13 -1.48 -22.13
CA GLU A 282 1.15 -1.39 -21.07
C GLU A 282 1.67 -2.77 -20.63
N ALA A 283 0.84 -3.82 -20.67
CA ALA A 283 1.25 -5.17 -20.25
C ALA A 283 2.29 -5.82 -21.19
N ALA A 284 2.53 -5.23 -22.37
CA ALA A 284 3.55 -5.68 -23.29
C ALA A 284 4.95 -5.13 -22.97
N ASP A 285 5.05 -4.06 -22.17
CA ASP A 285 6.35 -3.52 -21.76
C ASP A 285 6.97 -4.40 -20.66
N PRO A 286 8.12 -5.05 -20.91
CA PRO A 286 8.79 -5.86 -19.91
C PRO A 286 9.26 -5.08 -18.67
N TYR A 287 9.32 -3.74 -18.74
CA TYR A 287 9.70 -2.85 -17.64
C TYR A 287 8.51 -2.19 -16.94
N HIS A 288 7.28 -2.59 -17.27
CA HIS A 288 6.07 -2.04 -16.66
C HIS A 288 6.09 -2.17 -15.12
N LEU A 289 5.89 -1.04 -14.43
CA LEU A 289 5.59 -1.00 -13.00
C LEU A 289 4.09 -1.12 -12.73
N SER A 290 3.69 -2.06 -11.87
CA SER A 290 2.30 -2.15 -11.43
C SER A 290 1.87 -0.85 -10.74
N THR A 291 0.73 -0.30 -11.12
CA THR A 291 0.18 0.89 -10.45
C THR A 291 -0.09 0.56 -8.98
N PRO A 292 0.36 1.41 -8.03
CA PRO A 292 0.11 1.20 -6.61
C PRO A 292 -1.37 1.01 -6.28
N LYS A 293 -1.61 0.09 -5.35
CA LYS A 293 -2.91 -0.15 -4.73
C LYS A 293 -2.65 -0.59 -3.28
N PRO A 294 -2.22 0.33 -2.41
CA PRO A 294 -1.93 -0.04 -1.03
C PRO A 294 -3.18 -0.50 -0.31
N ASP A 295 -3.02 -1.50 0.56
CA ASP A 295 -4.13 -2.02 1.35
C ASP A 295 -4.65 -0.98 2.35
N ILE A 296 -3.73 -0.19 2.93
CA ILE A 296 -4.05 0.93 3.81
C ILE A 296 -3.18 2.12 3.41
N THR A 297 -3.81 3.28 3.20
CA THR A 297 -3.14 4.56 2.95
C THR A 297 -3.44 5.53 4.08
N ILE A 298 -2.39 6.20 4.57
CA ILE A 298 -2.47 7.23 5.61
C ILE A 298 -1.82 8.50 5.10
N GLY A 299 -2.56 9.61 5.19
CA GLY A 299 -2.11 10.94 4.82
C GLY A 299 -2.86 12.02 5.58
N LEU A 300 -2.69 13.26 5.15
CA LEU A 300 -3.37 14.42 5.70
C LEU A 300 -4.81 14.45 5.21
N ALA A 301 -5.77 14.69 6.10
CA ALA A 301 -7.16 14.87 5.69
C ALA A 301 -7.29 16.16 4.87
N HIS A 302 -7.98 16.13 3.73
CA HIS A 302 -8.24 17.35 2.94
C HIS A 302 -8.89 18.47 3.78
N THR A 303 -9.78 18.10 4.70
CA THR A 303 -10.45 19.02 5.62
C THR A 303 -9.53 19.68 6.65
N LYS A 304 -8.28 19.21 6.80
CA LYS A 304 -7.32 19.80 7.74
C LYS A 304 -6.71 21.11 7.23
N PHE A 305 -6.69 21.29 5.92
CA PHE A 305 -6.21 22.50 5.25
C PHE A 305 -7.26 23.61 5.32
N ASP A 306 -6.82 24.87 5.30
CA ASP A 306 -7.76 25.99 5.18
C ASP A 306 -8.40 26.05 3.78
N ALA A 307 -9.45 26.86 3.62
CA ALA A 307 -10.18 26.94 2.35
C ALA A 307 -9.31 27.41 1.17
N ARG A 308 -8.27 28.21 1.42
CA ARG A 308 -7.35 28.69 0.38
C ARG A 308 -6.46 27.55 -0.10
N HIS A 309 -5.84 26.80 0.81
CA HIS A 309 -5.05 25.62 0.48
C HIS A 309 -5.90 24.52 -0.15
N GLN A 310 -7.12 24.28 0.33
CA GLN A 310 -8.04 23.30 -0.26
C GLN A 310 -8.32 23.60 -1.73
N ARG A 311 -8.71 24.84 -2.06
CA ARG A 311 -8.96 25.26 -3.44
C ARG A 311 -7.71 25.10 -4.30
N ARG A 312 -6.57 25.57 -3.81
CA ARG A 312 -5.27 25.43 -4.49
C ARG A 312 -4.96 23.96 -4.81
N LEU A 313 -5.10 23.05 -3.84
CA LEU A 313 -4.85 21.63 -4.04
C LEU A 313 -5.80 21.02 -5.08
N VAL A 314 -7.07 21.43 -5.12
CA VAL A 314 -8.02 20.99 -6.16
C VAL A 314 -7.58 21.48 -7.54
N ASP A 315 -7.19 22.75 -7.67
CA ASP A 315 -6.76 23.32 -8.95
C ASP A 315 -5.45 22.67 -9.46
N HIS A 316 -4.50 22.41 -8.56
CA HIS A 316 -3.25 21.72 -8.90
C HIS A 316 -3.47 20.24 -9.23
N GLN A 317 -4.40 19.55 -8.55
CA GLN A 317 -4.77 18.19 -8.90
C GLN A 317 -5.42 18.14 -10.29
N ALA A 318 -6.35 19.06 -10.59
CA ALA A 318 -7.05 19.11 -11.87
C ALA A 318 -6.12 19.43 -13.05
N SER A 319 -5.07 20.23 -12.82
CA SER A 319 -4.04 20.52 -13.82
C SER A 319 -2.95 19.45 -13.91
N GLY A 320 -2.91 18.48 -12.99
CA GLY A 320 -1.85 17.46 -12.91
C GLY A 320 -0.50 18.00 -12.46
N SER A 321 -0.44 19.21 -11.89
CA SER A 321 0.81 19.83 -11.44
C SER A 321 1.23 19.43 -10.03
N ILE A 322 0.26 19.09 -9.17
CA ILE A 322 0.50 18.42 -7.87
C ILE A 322 -0.61 17.38 -7.67
N LEU A 323 -0.25 16.11 -7.76
CA LEU A 323 -1.16 14.99 -7.51
C LEU A 323 -1.24 14.66 -6.01
N SER A 324 -1.66 15.65 -5.23
CA SER A 324 -1.68 15.58 -3.76
C SER A 324 -2.55 14.45 -3.20
N ASP A 325 -3.69 14.11 -3.82
CA ASP A 325 -4.40 12.85 -3.55
C ASP A 325 -3.91 11.79 -4.54
N PRO A 326 -3.34 10.68 -4.05
CA PRO A 326 -2.74 9.70 -4.93
C PRO A 326 -3.77 8.85 -5.68
N HIS A 327 -5.05 8.88 -5.30
CA HIS A 327 -6.07 8.03 -5.90
C HIS A 327 -6.63 8.63 -7.18
N ALA A 328 -6.94 7.78 -8.15
CA ALA A 328 -7.63 8.20 -9.38
C ALA A 328 -9.04 8.77 -9.12
N ALA A 329 -9.66 8.41 -7.99
CA ALA A 329 -10.89 9.01 -7.49
C ALA A 329 -10.58 9.78 -6.21
N ASP A 330 -11.08 11.01 -6.06
CA ASP A 330 -10.82 11.84 -4.87
C ASP A 330 -11.27 11.13 -3.59
N MET A 331 -10.29 10.69 -2.80
CA MET A 331 -10.52 10.05 -1.51
C MET A 331 -10.37 11.03 -0.36
N GLY A 332 -10.01 12.29 -0.62
CA GLY A 332 -9.74 13.32 0.37
C GLY A 332 -8.53 13.01 1.27
N ILE A 333 -7.58 12.20 0.79
CA ILE A 333 -6.30 11.94 1.48
C ILE A 333 -5.22 12.68 0.71
N ARG A 334 -4.58 13.66 1.34
CA ARG A 334 -3.56 14.48 0.71
C ARG A 334 -2.19 14.14 1.28
N PHE A 335 -1.16 14.13 0.43
CA PHE A 335 0.24 13.93 0.81
C PHE A 335 0.42 12.69 1.71
N PRO A 336 0.10 11.47 1.19
CA PRO A 336 0.32 10.23 1.92
C PRO A 336 1.77 10.15 2.41
N PHE A 337 1.95 9.73 3.66
CA PHE A 337 3.28 9.58 4.27
C PHE A 337 3.49 8.19 4.88
N LEU A 338 2.43 7.39 4.98
CA LEU A 338 2.50 6.00 5.42
C LEU A 338 1.54 5.14 4.60
N VAL A 339 2.05 4.03 4.08
CA VAL A 339 1.26 3.00 3.39
C VAL A 339 1.50 1.61 3.96
N ILE A 340 0.54 0.72 3.81
CA ILE A 340 0.65 -0.67 4.24
C ILE A 340 0.31 -1.58 3.07
N GLU A 341 1.19 -2.54 2.83
CA GLU A 341 1.04 -3.57 1.83
C GLU A 341 1.05 -4.91 2.55
N ALA A 342 -0.11 -5.56 2.61
CA ALA A 342 -0.23 -6.89 3.17
C ALA A 342 -0.26 -7.93 2.06
N LYS A 343 0.36 -9.07 2.35
CA LYS A 343 0.22 -10.28 1.55
C LYS A 343 -0.11 -11.42 2.49
N GLY A 344 -1.15 -12.17 2.15
CA GLY A 344 -1.53 -13.36 2.88
C GLY A 344 -0.52 -14.48 2.66
N LEU A 345 -0.60 -15.51 3.49
CA LEU A 345 0.17 -16.76 3.36
C LEU A 345 -0.28 -17.63 2.16
N SER A 346 -0.99 -17.04 1.19
CA SER A 346 -1.40 -17.75 -0.03
C SER A 346 -0.16 -18.16 -0.83
N LEU A 347 -0.29 -19.21 -1.64
CA LEU A 347 0.79 -19.74 -2.50
C LEU A 347 1.49 -18.67 -3.37
N ASN A 348 0.85 -17.54 -3.62
CA ASN A 348 1.37 -16.44 -4.45
C ASN A 348 1.71 -15.17 -3.64
N GLY A 349 1.38 -15.12 -2.35
CA GLY A 349 1.63 -13.99 -1.47
C GLY A 349 2.97 -14.16 -0.75
N SER A 350 4.01 -13.48 -1.24
CA SER A 350 5.31 -13.45 -0.57
C SER A 350 5.56 -12.09 0.05
N LEU A 351 6.36 -12.04 1.13
CA LEU A 351 6.83 -10.79 1.71
C LEU A 351 7.58 -9.94 0.68
N VAL A 352 8.34 -10.58 -0.22
CA VAL A 352 9.00 -9.92 -1.36
C VAL A 352 7.99 -9.18 -2.26
N SER A 353 6.81 -9.77 -2.49
CA SER A 353 5.75 -9.12 -3.25
C SER A 353 5.18 -7.90 -2.51
N ALA A 354 5.00 -7.99 -1.19
CA ALA A 354 4.57 -6.86 -0.37
C ALA A 354 5.60 -5.73 -0.37
N GLN A 355 6.88 -6.05 -0.16
CA GLN A 355 8.01 -5.12 -0.26
C GLN A 355 8.07 -4.44 -1.64
N ASN A 356 7.90 -5.20 -2.73
CA ASN A 356 7.93 -4.64 -4.09
C ASN A 356 6.79 -3.63 -4.32
N GLN A 357 5.59 -3.93 -3.81
CA GLN A 357 4.46 -2.99 -3.89
C GLN A 357 4.73 -1.77 -3.03
N ALA A 358 5.23 -1.97 -1.81
CA ALA A 358 5.53 -0.90 -0.87
C ALA A 358 6.60 0.06 -1.41
N ALA A 359 7.60 -0.46 -2.13
CA ALA A 359 8.64 0.34 -2.78
C ALA A 359 8.06 1.24 -3.89
N VAL A 360 7.16 0.73 -4.74
CA VAL A 360 6.51 1.56 -5.77
C VAL A 360 5.60 2.59 -5.11
N SER A 361 4.77 2.18 -4.15
CA SER A 361 3.90 3.08 -3.39
C SER A 361 4.69 4.21 -2.72
N GLY A 362 5.83 3.89 -2.09
CA GLY A 362 6.72 4.87 -1.49
C GLY A 362 7.39 5.81 -2.49
N ALA A 363 7.84 5.31 -3.64
CA ALA A 363 8.35 6.15 -4.72
C ALA A 363 7.28 7.14 -5.22
N CYS A 364 6.03 6.70 -5.37
CA CYS A 364 4.92 7.57 -5.73
C CYS A 364 4.64 8.63 -4.65
N MET A 365 4.72 8.29 -3.35
CA MET A 365 4.58 9.29 -2.28
C MET A 365 5.68 10.36 -2.35
N LEU A 366 6.92 9.95 -2.59
CA LEU A 366 8.05 10.87 -2.75
C LEU A 366 7.91 11.76 -3.99
N ALA A 367 7.40 11.23 -5.10
CA ALA A 367 7.13 12.01 -6.30
C ALA A 367 6.12 13.14 -6.02
N ILE A 368 5.03 12.86 -5.28
CA ILE A 368 4.06 13.89 -4.85
C ILE A 368 4.74 15.00 -4.03
N LEU A 369 5.68 14.64 -3.14
CA LEU A 369 6.43 15.59 -2.34
C LEU A 369 7.42 16.42 -3.19
N GLN A 370 8.02 15.79 -4.20
CA GLN A 370 8.92 16.46 -5.14
C GLN A 370 8.15 17.46 -6.00
N ASP A 371 6.96 17.11 -6.50
CA ASP A 371 6.09 18.03 -7.23
C ASP A 371 5.73 19.24 -6.38
N LEU A 372 5.34 19.03 -5.12
CA LEU A 372 5.06 20.13 -4.19
C LEU A 372 6.28 21.04 -3.99
N HIS A 373 7.47 20.46 -3.84
CA HIS A 373 8.70 21.22 -3.66
C HIS A 373 9.04 22.04 -4.91
N ASN A 374 8.98 21.44 -6.10
CA ASN A 374 9.23 22.11 -7.37
C ASN A 374 8.29 23.29 -7.59
N GLN A 375 7.00 23.15 -7.22
CA GLN A 375 6.02 24.22 -7.32
C GLN A 375 6.20 25.32 -6.27
N ALA A 376 6.77 25.00 -5.11
CA ALA A 376 7.12 25.98 -4.08
C ALA A 376 8.38 26.78 -4.43
N ASP A 377 9.39 26.14 -5.03
CA ASP A 377 10.69 26.73 -5.32
C ASP A 377 10.72 27.53 -6.63
N GLY A 378 9.89 27.17 -7.61
CA GLY A 378 9.85 27.83 -8.93
C GLY A 378 9.43 29.31 -8.93
N TYR A 379 9.16 29.90 -7.76
CA TYR A 379 8.72 31.29 -7.61
C TYR A 379 9.67 32.15 -6.76
N ASP A 380 10.78 31.61 -6.26
CA ASP A 380 11.75 32.42 -5.54
C ASP A 380 12.44 33.40 -6.50
N ASP A 381 12.11 34.68 -6.36
CA ASP A 381 12.77 35.79 -7.03
C ASP A 381 14.25 35.79 -6.59
N PRO A 382 15.22 35.66 -7.51
CA PRO A 382 16.65 35.62 -7.19
C PRO A 382 17.14 36.84 -6.39
N ALA A 383 16.34 37.90 -6.28
CA ALA A 383 16.64 39.08 -5.47
C ALA A 383 16.65 38.85 -3.94
N THR A 384 16.05 37.77 -3.42
CA THR A 384 15.88 37.54 -1.96
C THR A 384 16.75 36.38 -1.44
N GLY A 385 18.01 36.34 -1.85
CA GLY A 385 18.94 35.21 -1.66
C GLY A 385 19.45 34.88 -0.24
N ALA A 386 18.65 35.08 0.82
CA ALA A 386 19.11 34.85 2.20
C ALA A 386 18.27 33.89 3.05
N GLU A 387 17.02 33.55 2.68
CA GLU A 387 16.14 32.69 3.51
C GLU A 387 15.91 31.27 2.95
N GLY A 388 16.46 30.94 1.78
CA GLY A 388 16.22 29.65 1.10
C GLY A 388 16.84 28.42 1.78
N ALA A 389 17.79 28.58 2.70
CA ALA A 389 18.47 27.46 3.35
C ALA A 389 17.68 26.81 4.52
N LEU A 390 16.54 27.38 4.91
CA LEU A 390 15.90 27.03 6.18
C LEU A 390 15.07 25.73 6.13
N ASP A 391 14.82 25.15 4.96
CA ASP A 391 13.91 24.00 4.83
C ASP A 391 14.48 22.83 4.00
N ASN A 392 15.79 22.60 4.12
CA ASN A 392 16.50 21.44 3.54
C ASN A 392 16.19 20.11 4.26
N THR A 393 15.00 20.01 4.85
CA THR A 393 14.56 18.78 5.50
C THR A 393 14.30 17.73 4.43
N PRO A 394 14.98 16.57 4.45
CA PRO A 394 14.77 15.54 3.45
C PRO A 394 13.31 15.09 3.38
N ALA A 395 12.83 14.83 2.16
CA ALA A 395 11.53 14.20 1.95
C ALA A 395 11.60 12.74 2.40
N LEU A 396 10.76 12.38 3.37
CA LEU A 396 10.65 11.03 3.92
C LEU A 396 9.21 10.54 3.86
N CYS A 397 9.05 9.25 3.59
CA CYS A 397 7.79 8.52 3.78
C CYS A 397 8.08 7.16 4.42
N PHE A 398 7.04 6.47 4.89
CA PHE A 398 7.14 5.17 5.54
C PHE A 398 6.24 4.14 4.86
N SER A 399 6.60 2.87 4.98
CA SER A 399 5.67 1.79 4.65
C SER A 399 5.82 0.57 5.54
N ILE A 400 4.74 -0.20 5.65
CA ILE A 400 4.75 -1.49 6.33
C ILE A 400 4.47 -2.59 5.30
N ALA A 401 5.44 -3.49 5.11
CA ALA A 401 5.23 -4.72 4.35
C ALA A 401 4.87 -5.86 5.31
N THR A 402 3.72 -6.50 5.10
CA THR A 402 3.19 -7.51 6.02
C THR A 402 3.03 -8.88 5.37
N ALA A 403 3.49 -9.92 6.05
CA ALA A 403 3.25 -11.32 5.72
C ALA A 403 2.85 -12.11 6.98
N GLY A 404 1.55 -12.27 7.19
CA GLY A 404 1.01 -12.83 8.43
C GLY A 404 1.40 -11.98 9.64
N SER A 405 2.03 -12.60 10.64
CA SER A 405 2.51 -11.93 11.87
C SER A 405 3.83 -11.15 11.72
N ILE A 406 4.44 -11.16 10.54
CA ILE A 406 5.70 -10.45 10.30
C ILE A 406 5.37 -9.12 9.62
N HIS A 407 5.83 -8.04 10.24
CA HIS A 407 5.72 -6.69 9.72
C HIS A 407 7.12 -6.10 9.56
N GLU A 408 7.46 -5.67 8.36
CA GLU A 408 8.68 -4.92 8.09
C GLU A 408 8.34 -3.45 7.95
N MET A 409 8.98 -2.62 8.78
CA MET A 409 8.88 -1.18 8.67
C MET A 409 10.01 -0.67 7.77
N ASN A 410 9.63 0.11 6.78
CA ASN A 410 10.53 0.63 5.76
C ASN A 410 10.47 2.16 5.72
N ILE A 411 11.60 2.76 5.40
CA ILE A 411 11.74 4.20 5.16
C ILE A 411 11.94 4.41 3.66
N HIS A 412 11.30 5.44 3.12
CA HIS A 412 11.44 5.87 1.74
C HIS A 412 12.08 7.24 1.69
N PHE A 413 13.08 7.39 0.84
CA PHE A 413 13.77 8.65 0.59
C PHE A 413 14.32 8.71 -0.84
N MET A 414 14.67 9.90 -1.30
CA MET A 414 15.44 10.07 -2.53
C MET A 414 16.92 10.25 -2.22
N HIS A 415 17.78 9.60 -3.00
CA HIS A 415 19.23 9.77 -2.92
C HIS A 415 19.84 9.49 -4.29
N ASP A 416 20.70 10.39 -4.77
CA ASP A 416 21.35 10.34 -6.09
C ASP A 416 20.36 10.11 -7.25
N GLY A 417 19.25 10.86 -7.24
CA GLY A 417 18.21 10.78 -8.26
C GLY A 417 17.40 9.47 -8.28
N CYS A 418 17.62 8.57 -7.31
CA CYS A 418 16.90 7.31 -7.18
C CYS A 418 15.95 7.34 -5.98
N PHE A 419 14.87 6.58 -6.08
CA PHE A 419 13.96 6.29 -4.97
C PHE A 419 14.48 5.08 -4.20
N HIS A 420 14.75 5.24 -2.91
CA HIS A 420 15.24 4.16 -2.05
C HIS A 420 14.17 3.78 -1.03
N MET A 421 14.00 2.47 -0.86
CA MET A 421 13.31 1.85 0.27
C MET A 421 14.34 1.11 1.12
N HIS A 422 14.43 1.44 2.41
CA HIS A 422 15.31 0.77 3.36
C HIS A 422 14.49 0.11 4.47
N CYS A 423 14.60 -1.21 4.61
CA CYS A 423 14.00 -1.96 5.70
C CYS A 423 14.84 -1.78 6.95
N PHE A 424 14.35 -0.97 7.90
CA PHE A 424 15.13 -0.72 9.11
C PHE A 424 14.84 -1.73 10.22
N ARG A 425 13.62 -2.29 10.28
CA ARG A 425 13.26 -3.25 11.32
C ARG A 425 12.10 -4.16 10.92
N ALA A 426 12.19 -5.42 11.35
CA ALA A 426 11.14 -6.41 11.25
C ALA A 426 10.60 -6.77 12.64
N PHE A 427 9.28 -6.96 12.73
CA PHE A 427 8.56 -7.25 13.97
C PHE A 427 7.77 -8.54 13.81
N ARG A 428 7.83 -9.42 14.81
CA ARG A 428 6.93 -10.55 14.92
C ARG A 428 5.85 -10.27 15.97
N THR A 429 4.69 -9.82 15.54
CA THR A 429 3.61 -9.29 16.42
C THR A 429 2.87 -10.33 17.26
N THR A 430 3.27 -11.61 17.17
CA THR A 430 2.89 -12.62 18.17
C THR A 430 3.74 -12.56 19.45
N LEU A 431 4.87 -11.85 19.40
CA LEU A 431 5.77 -11.61 20.52
C LEU A 431 5.45 -10.27 21.17
N GLU A 432 5.32 -10.26 22.48
CA GLU A 432 4.93 -9.07 23.24
C GLU A 432 5.90 -7.91 23.03
N ARG A 433 7.21 -8.19 23.14
CA ARG A 433 8.27 -7.20 22.90
C ARG A 433 8.11 -6.51 21.55
N ASP A 434 8.04 -7.29 20.48
CA ASP A 434 7.99 -6.78 19.11
C ASP A 434 6.70 -6.00 18.86
N THR A 435 5.57 -6.45 19.43
CA THR A 435 4.30 -5.74 19.31
C THR A 435 4.33 -4.39 20.01
N THR A 436 4.81 -4.32 21.25
CA THR A 436 4.92 -3.06 21.98
C THR A 436 5.80 -2.07 21.22
N GLU A 437 6.94 -2.53 20.73
CA GLU A 437 7.89 -1.71 19.98
C GLU A 437 7.29 -1.23 18.63
N PHE A 438 6.61 -2.12 17.92
CA PHE A 438 5.89 -1.80 16.68
C PHE A 438 4.80 -0.74 16.89
N VAL A 439 3.97 -0.90 17.93
CA VAL A 439 2.89 0.05 18.24
C VAL A 439 3.45 1.42 18.59
N TYR A 440 4.53 1.49 19.38
CA TYR A 440 5.17 2.77 19.70
C TYR A 440 5.75 3.44 18.46
N LEU A 441 6.47 2.70 17.61
CA LEU A 441 7.00 3.21 16.35
C LEU A 441 5.90 3.77 15.44
N LEU A 442 4.81 3.02 15.28
CA LEU A 442 3.67 3.44 14.49
C LEU A 442 3.05 4.72 15.07
N HIS A 443 2.92 4.82 16.39
CA HIS A 443 2.46 6.03 17.04
C HIS A 443 3.38 7.23 16.71
N ARG A 444 4.71 7.09 16.85
CA ARG A 444 5.68 8.16 16.56
C ARG A 444 5.58 8.66 15.11
N ILE A 445 5.42 7.75 14.15
CA ILE A 445 5.22 8.11 12.73
C ILE A 445 3.91 8.89 12.54
N LEU A 446 2.82 8.43 13.16
CA LEU A 446 1.52 9.11 13.07
C LEU A 446 1.57 10.50 13.73
N ASP A 447 2.27 10.63 14.84
CA ASP A 447 2.44 11.90 15.57
C ASP A 447 3.26 12.89 14.74
N TRP A 448 4.40 12.46 14.19
CA TRP A 448 5.18 13.23 13.23
C TRP A 448 4.33 13.68 12.02
N GLY A 449 3.50 12.78 11.49
CA GLY A 449 2.56 13.05 10.40
C GLY A 449 1.57 14.17 10.74
N LYS A 450 1.03 14.18 11.97
CA LYS A 450 0.08 15.19 12.45
C LYS A 450 0.72 16.55 12.64
N GLU A 451 1.97 16.57 13.11
CA GLU A 451 2.66 17.76 13.56
C GLU A 451 3.66 18.26 12.49
N ALA A 452 4.92 17.86 12.62
CA ALA A 452 6.04 18.42 11.84
C ALA A 452 5.86 18.22 10.32
N TYR A 453 5.37 17.06 9.89
CA TYR A 453 5.10 16.80 8.48
C TYR A 453 4.02 17.73 7.93
N ASN A 454 2.85 17.78 8.59
CA ASN A 454 1.76 18.68 8.22
C ASN A 454 2.21 20.16 8.17
N ALA A 455 2.96 20.62 9.17
CA ALA A 455 3.48 21.98 9.21
C ALA A 455 4.43 22.28 8.03
N SER A 456 5.28 21.32 7.63
CA SER A 456 6.14 21.45 6.45
C SER A 456 5.33 21.53 5.16
N ILE A 457 4.30 20.69 5.00
CA ILE A 457 3.41 20.73 3.83
C ILE A 457 2.69 22.08 3.73
N VAL A 458 2.13 22.59 4.83
CA VAL A 458 1.46 23.90 4.86
C VAL A 458 2.42 25.02 4.46
N ARG A 459 3.64 25.03 5.02
CA ARG A 459 4.66 26.03 4.69
C ARG A 459 5.03 26.03 3.21
N LYS A 460 5.18 24.84 2.61
CA LYS A 460 5.41 24.70 1.16
C LYS A 460 4.22 25.18 0.37
N LEU A 461 3.01 24.79 0.75
CA LEU A 461 1.78 25.23 0.10
C LEU A 461 1.62 26.74 0.15
N ASP A 462 2.07 27.44 1.19
CA ASP A 462 2.02 28.91 1.25
C ASP A 462 2.83 29.59 0.14
N ARG A 463 3.93 28.95 -0.30
CA ARG A 463 4.81 29.42 -1.38
C ARG A 463 4.31 29.05 -2.77
N VAL A 464 3.54 27.98 -2.90
CA VAL A 464 2.97 27.56 -4.19
C VAL A 464 2.04 28.67 -4.74
N PRO A 465 2.20 29.11 -6.00
CA PRO A 465 1.33 30.11 -6.60
C PRO A 465 -0.12 29.61 -6.71
N GLY A 466 -1.08 30.53 -6.92
CA GLY A 466 -2.41 30.07 -7.37
C GLY A 466 -2.29 29.51 -8.78
N SER A 467 -2.90 28.35 -9.05
CA SER A 467 -2.97 27.83 -10.42
C SER A 467 -3.60 28.92 -11.32
N ARG A 468 -2.83 29.42 -12.29
CA ARG A 468 -3.37 30.33 -13.30
C ARG A 468 -4.32 29.48 -14.15
N MET A 469 -5.62 29.61 -13.93
CA MET A 469 -6.60 29.08 -14.87
C MET A 469 -6.29 29.70 -16.24
N VAL A 470 -5.76 28.90 -17.16
CA VAL A 470 -5.64 29.29 -18.55
C VAL A 470 -7.07 29.35 -19.08
N SER A 471 -7.60 30.58 -19.13
CA SER A 471 -8.97 30.91 -19.56
C SER A 471 -9.18 30.66 -21.04
#